data_AF-A0A2W4PT23-F1
#
_entry.id   AF-A0A2W4PT23-F1
#
_cell.length_a   1.000
_cell.length_b   1.000
_cell.length_c   1.000
_cell.angle_alpha   90.00
_cell.angle_beta   90.00
_cell.angle_gamma   90.00
#
_symmetry.space_group_name_H-M   'P 1'
#
loop_
_entity.id
_entity.type
_entity.pdbx_description
1 polymer ?
#
loop_
_entity_poly.entity_id
_entity_poly.type
_entity_poly.pdbx_seq_one_letter_code
_entity_poly.pdbx_strand_id
1 'polypeptide(L)'
;MRCLPDLRARFTILNNGGDMPSPGQYTVVEPSSPDRTESFQLAAGESIDFDAAGNARIDLTYATRSLPFVFLTVQGRCLPLPTVTATATSTPDQPTPPPPPPPPPPAPSLQAAGVCNMTGSASFTITNSGGDMPQQSSYTVTNPAGGTLTSGNFQLAAGDSITIPVTGFNGDITLSGPDFAPVTVSTLCGVPVQPSPRPPSLTGTGVCLEAGGASFTVSNSGSAMTSAQTYTITDEDGNVLQSGTLQLGAGESITIPFTAPRAATTLKTPNQ
;
A
#
# COMPACT_ATOMS: atom_id res chain seq x y z
N MET A 1 39.82 -4.50 13.64
CA MET A 1 40.87 -3.57 14.09
C MET A 1 42.16 -4.33 14.30
N ARG A 2 43.29 -3.79 13.82
CA ARG A 2 44.62 -4.31 14.08
C ARG A 2 45.58 -3.16 14.39
N CYS A 3 46.38 -3.30 15.44
CA CYS A 3 47.40 -2.32 15.77
C CYS A 3 48.59 -2.42 14.81
N LEU A 4 49.05 -1.26 14.36
CA LEU A 4 50.23 -1.09 13.54
C LEU A 4 51.45 -0.77 14.44
N PRO A 5 52.68 -1.09 14.00
CA PRO A 5 53.89 -0.88 14.80
C PRO A 5 54.23 0.61 15.04
N ASP A 6 53.57 1.53 14.34
CA ASP A 6 53.78 2.98 14.35
C ASP A 6 52.74 3.73 15.19
N LEU A 7 52.11 3.05 16.15
CA LEU A 7 51.06 3.60 17.04
C LEU A 7 49.74 3.96 16.34
N ARG A 8 49.57 3.61 15.06
CA ARG A 8 48.29 3.72 14.34
C ARG A 8 47.46 2.43 14.47
N ALA A 9 46.20 2.52 14.11
CA ALA A 9 45.29 1.38 14.02
C ALA A 9 44.74 1.26 12.60
N ARG A 10 44.76 0.04 12.05
CA ARG A 10 44.02 -0.29 10.84
C ARG A 10 42.62 -0.79 11.20
N PHE A 11 41.62 -0.15 10.64
CA PHE A 11 40.21 -0.50 10.76
C PHE A 11 39.75 -1.22 9.49
N THR A 12 38.92 -2.24 9.68
CA THR A 12 38.33 -3.04 8.61
C THR A 12 36.83 -3.00 8.81
N ILE A 13 36.09 -2.54 7.81
CA ILE A 13 34.64 -2.67 7.74
C ILE A 13 34.35 -3.84 6.82
N LEU A 14 33.74 -4.90 7.35
CA LEU A 14 33.43 -6.13 6.62
C LEU A 14 31.91 -6.34 6.60
N ASN A 15 31.35 -6.54 5.41
CA ASN A 15 29.95 -6.91 5.25
C ASN A 15 29.79 -8.44 5.30
N ASN A 16 29.42 -8.97 6.48
CA ASN A 16 29.11 -10.39 6.64
C ASN A 16 27.68 -10.78 6.20
N GLY A 17 26.89 -9.82 5.72
CA GLY A 17 25.52 -10.02 5.25
C GLY A 17 25.39 -10.06 3.74
N GLY A 18 24.20 -9.71 3.24
CA GLY A 18 23.95 -9.48 1.82
C GLY A 18 24.37 -8.08 1.36
N ASP A 19 24.24 -7.80 0.06
CA ASP A 19 24.61 -6.49 -0.51
C ASP A 19 23.93 -5.32 0.20
N MET A 20 24.71 -4.26 0.46
CA MET A 20 24.18 -3.01 0.99
C MET A 20 23.17 -2.39 0.02
N PRO A 21 21.94 -2.08 0.47
CA PRO A 21 20.89 -1.52 -0.40
C PRO A 21 21.18 -0.08 -0.84
N SER A 22 22.00 0.65 -0.10
CA SER A 22 22.45 2.01 -0.41
C SER A 22 23.84 2.28 0.21
N PRO A 23 24.58 3.30 -0.27
CA PRO A 23 25.83 3.72 0.37
C PRO A 23 25.64 4.09 1.85
N GLY A 24 26.57 3.65 2.69
CA GLY A 24 26.75 4.10 4.08
C GLY A 24 27.82 5.17 4.19
N GLN A 25 28.04 5.66 5.41
CA GLN A 25 29.05 6.66 5.75
C GLN A 25 29.82 6.22 7.00
N TYR A 26 31.11 6.52 7.06
CA TYR A 26 31.90 6.39 8.27
C TYR A 26 32.64 7.68 8.58
N THR A 27 32.71 8.02 9.86
CA THR A 27 33.42 9.19 10.37
C THR A 27 34.58 8.73 11.26
N VAL A 28 35.78 9.19 10.92
CA VAL A 28 37.00 9.01 11.72
C VAL A 28 37.14 10.22 12.63
N VAL A 29 37.02 9.99 13.93
CA VAL A 29 37.19 11.00 14.98
C VAL A 29 38.56 10.79 15.61
N GLU A 30 39.48 11.72 15.38
CA GLU A 30 40.82 11.70 15.95
C GLU A 30 40.97 12.82 17.00
N PRO A 31 41.67 12.58 18.13
CA PRO A 31 41.79 13.58 19.20
C PRO A 31 42.49 14.89 18.80
N SER A 32 43.29 14.86 17.73
CA SER A 32 44.16 15.96 17.31
C SER A 32 43.99 16.36 15.84
N SER A 33 42.99 15.80 15.16
CA SER A 33 42.72 16.07 13.74
C SER A 33 41.23 16.37 13.56
N PRO A 34 40.83 17.18 12.56
CA PRO A 34 39.43 17.36 12.24
C PRO A 34 38.79 16.04 11.82
N ASP A 35 37.51 15.85 12.18
CA ASP A 35 36.74 14.66 11.82
C ASP A 35 36.67 14.50 10.29
N ARG A 36 36.89 13.27 9.83
CA ARG A 36 36.83 12.94 8.40
C ARG A 36 35.68 11.97 8.14
N THR A 37 34.74 12.38 7.28
CA THR A 37 33.60 11.55 6.88
C THR A 37 33.74 11.09 5.44
N GLU A 38 33.55 9.80 5.20
CA GLU A 38 33.61 9.19 3.87
C GLU A 38 32.47 8.20 3.65
N SER A 39 32.04 8.08 2.39
CA SER A 39 31.02 7.12 1.99
C SER A 39 31.63 5.77 1.60
N PHE A 40 30.86 4.71 1.78
CA PHE A 40 31.23 3.35 1.37
C PHE A 40 29.99 2.56 0.95
N GLN A 41 30.16 1.62 0.03
CA GLN A 41 29.11 0.65 -0.32
C GLN A 41 29.78 -0.69 -0.56
N LEU A 42 29.37 -1.71 0.19
CA LEU A 42 29.96 -3.04 0.17
C LEU A 42 28.95 -4.07 -0.35
N ALA A 43 29.38 -4.88 -1.30
CA ALA A 43 28.69 -6.11 -1.66
C ALA A 43 28.78 -7.17 -0.54
N ALA A 44 28.03 -8.26 -0.67
CA ALA A 44 28.08 -9.37 0.26
C ALA A 44 29.51 -9.95 0.37
N GLY A 45 30.05 -9.99 1.59
CA GLY A 45 31.41 -10.47 1.87
C GLY A 45 32.52 -9.47 1.55
N GLU A 46 32.21 -8.28 1.04
CA GLU A 46 33.21 -7.26 0.73
C GLU A 46 33.67 -6.52 1.99
N SER A 47 34.91 -6.02 1.95
CA SER A 47 35.46 -5.21 3.02
C SER A 47 36.28 -4.03 2.51
N ILE A 48 36.30 -2.95 3.29
CA ILE A 48 37.25 -1.85 3.13
C ILE A 48 38.18 -1.76 4.34
N ASP A 49 39.40 -1.31 4.09
CA ASP A 49 40.42 -1.06 5.10
C ASP A 49 40.88 0.40 5.05
N PHE A 50 41.11 0.99 6.22
CA PHE A 50 41.72 2.31 6.33
C PHE A 50 42.51 2.44 7.64
N ASP A 51 43.53 3.31 7.64
CA ASP A 51 44.39 3.57 8.78
C ASP A 51 44.00 4.89 9.46
N ALA A 52 43.97 4.88 10.79
CA ALA A 52 43.72 6.07 11.62
C ALA A 52 44.58 6.03 12.89
N ALA A 53 44.54 7.09 13.71
CA ALA A 53 45.25 7.11 15.00
C ALA A 53 44.93 5.89 15.88
N GLY A 54 45.91 5.42 16.66
CA GLY A 54 45.77 4.20 17.47
C GLY A 54 44.66 4.23 18.52
N ASN A 55 44.17 5.43 18.87
CA ASN A 55 43.04 5.68 19.76
C ASN A 55 41.84 6.36 19.07
N ALA A 56 41.82 6.38 17.74
CA ALA A 56 40.73 6.98 16.97
C ALA A 56 39.40 6.25 17.25
N ARG A 57 38.30 7.01 17.23
CA ARG A 57 36.94 6.49 17.28
C ARG A 57 36.37 6.51 15.87
N ILE A 58 35.74 5.41 15.46
CA ILE A 58 35.06 5.29 14.19
C ILE A 58 33.57 5.18 14.47
N ASP A 59 32.79 6.10 13.88
CA ASP A 59 31.34 6.07 13.88
C ASP A 59 30.84 5.72 12.48
N LEU A 60 30.02 4.68 12.37
CA LEU A 60 29.58 4.08 11.10
C LEU A 60 28.06 4.16 11.00
N THR A 61 27.55 4.54 9.84
CA THR A 61 26.12 4.50 9.50
C THR A 61 25.88 3.78 8.19
N TYR A 62 24.92 2.86 8.16
CA TYR A 62 24.52 2.15 6.94
C TYR A 62 23.08 1.63 7.03
N ALA A 63 22.52 1.25 5.89
CA ALA A 63 21.21 0.62 5.79
C ALA A 63 21.36 -0.88 5.50
N THR A 64 20.37 -1.66 5.91
CA THR A 64 20.19 -3.07 5.55
C THR A 64 18.84 -3.26 4.87
N ARG A 65 18.56 -4.45 4.33
CA ARG A 65 17.25 -4.75 3.75
C ARG A 65 16.09 -4.70 4.77
N SER A 66 16.39 -4.83 6.06
CA SER A 66 15.39 -4.88 7.13
C SER A 66 15.35 -3.61 7.97
N LEU A 67 16.46 -2.88 8.06
CA LEU A 67 16.58 -1.65 8.84
C LEU A 67 17.11 -0.53 7.95
N PRO A 68 16.39 0.60 7.80
CA PRO A 68 16.84 1.72 6.96
C PRO A 68 18.03 2.47 7.57
N PHE A 69 18.33 2.26 8.85
CA PHE A 69 19.41 2.93 9.56
C PHE A 69 20.00 2.03 10.65
N VAL A 70 21.32 1.85 10.61
CA VAL A 70 22.11 1.12 11.61
C VAL A 70 23.34 1.95 11.94
N PHE A 71 23.65 2.08 13.24
CA PHE A 71 24.80 2.82 13.75
C PHE A 71 25.75 1.91 14.52
N LEU A 72 27.05 1.98 14.25
CA LEU A 72 28.09 1.32 15.04
C LEU A 72 29.18 2.29 15.45
N THR A 73 29.75 2.05 16.62
CA THR A 73 30.94 2.75 17.10
C THR A 73 32.02 1.74 17.47
N VAL A 74 33.26 2.02 17.07
CA VAL A 74 34.45 1.28 17.53
C VAL A 74 35.55 2.26 17.92
N GLN A 75 36.33 1.92 18.95
CA GLN A 75 37.44 2.75 19.41
C GLN A 75 38.76 1.97 19.37
N GLY A 76 39.78 2.58 18.79
CA GLY A 76 41.16 2.09 18.81
C GLY A 76 41.73 2.08 20.23
N ARG A 77 42.57 1.08 20.53
CA ARG A 77 43.31 0.95 21.80
C ARG A 77 44.76 0.53 21.58
N CYS A 78 45.39 1.06 20.53
CA CYS A 78 46.75 0.69 20.11
C CYS A 78 47.85 1.53 20.76
N LEU A 79 47.51 2.48 21.62
CA LEU A 79 48.48 3.20 22.44
C LEU A 79 48.73 2.42 23.74
N PRO A 80 50.00 2.26 24.17
CA PRO A 80 50.30 1.66 25.47
C PRO A 80 49.68 2.50 26.59
N LEU A 81 49.11 1.82 27.59
CA LEU A 81 48.59 2.45 28.79
C LEU A 81 49.73 3.26 29.44
N PRO A 82 49.55 4.57 29.77
CA PRO A 82 50.65 5.36 30.30
C PRO A 82 51.14 4.75 31.62
N THR A 83 52.43 4.41 31.67
CA THR A 83 53.12 4.11 32.92
C THR A 83 53.09 5.37 33.77
N VAL A 84 52.33 5.34 34.86
CA VAL A 84 52.17 6.48 35.77
C VAL A 84 53.48 6.69 36.53
N THR A 85 54.35 7.57 36.04
CA THR A 85 55.42 8.19 36.86
C THR A 85 54.78 9.37 37.58
N ALA A 86 54.61 9.25 38.90
CA ALA A 86 54.03 10.30 39.72
C ALA A 86 54.98 11.51 39.82
N THR A 87 54.80 12.47 38.92
CA THR A 87 55.30 13.85 39.09
C THR A 87 54.12 14.68 39.59
N ALA A 88 54.20 15.15 40.84
CA ALA A 88 53.20 16.05 41.40
C ALA A 88 53.29 17.41 40.69
N THR A 89 52.42 17.62 39.70
CA THR A 89 52.17 18.91 39.10
C THR A 89 50.75 19.31 39.47
N SER A 90 50.60 20.40 40.21
CA SER A 90 49.30 21.01 40.49
C SER A 90 48.71 21.56 39.18
N THR A 91 47.85 20.79 38.54
CA THR A 91 47.05 21.24 37.39
C THR A 91 45.90 22.11 37.91
N PRO A 92 45.64 23.28 37.30
CA PRO A 92 44.39 24.00 37.51
C PRO A 92 43.21 23.09 37.14
N ASP A 93 42.14 23.15 37.92
CA ASP A 93 40.92 22.36 37.75
C ASP A 93 40.34 22.60 36.34
N GLN A 94 40.66 21.72 35.40
CA GLN A 94 40.08 21.74 34.06
C GLN A 94 38.68 21.13 34.19
N PRO A 95 37.61 21.90 33.91
CA PRO A 95 36.25 21.39 34.03
C PRO A 95 36.12 20.16 33.14
N THR A 96 35.61 19.08 33.72
CA THR A 96 35.36 17.81 33.04
C THR A 96 34.53 18.09 31.79
N PRO A 97 34.93 17.62 30.59
CA PRO A 97 34.10 17.76 29.40
C PRO A 97 32.71 17.20 29.72
N PRO A 98 31.63 17.93 29.44
CA PRO A 98 30.28 17.44 29.69
C PRO A 98 30.09 16.11 28.96
N PRO A 99 29.35 15.16 29.55
CA PRO A 99 29.07 13.88 28.92
C PRO A 99 28.48 14.11 27.51
N PRO A 100 28.87 13.31 26.51
CA PRO A 100 28.31 13.42 25.17
C PRO A 100 26.78 13.29 25.25
N PRO A 101 26.03 14.09 24.46
CA PRO A 101 24.58 14.05 24.49
C PRO A 101 24.08 12.64 24.13
N PRO A 102 22.97 12.17 24.74
CA PRO A 102 22.37 10.90 24.40
C PRO A 102 22.10 10.82 22.88
N PRO A 103 22.22 9.62 22.26
CA PRO A 103 21.82 9.44 20.87
C PRO A 103 20.35 9.88 20.68
N PRO A 104 20.01 10.51 19.55
CA PRO A 104 18.64 10.93 19.26
C PRO A 104 17.68 9.73 19.37
N PRO A 105 16.48 9.92 19.96
CA PRO A 105 15.46 8.88 19.96
C PRO A 105 15.17 8.41 18.53
N PRO A 106 14.90 7.11 18.30
CA PRO A 106 14.43 6.63 17.00
C PRO A 106 13.19 7.43 16.56
N ALA A 107 13.14 7.82 15.29
CA ALA A 107 11.97 8.53 14.76
C ALA A 107 10.75 7.60 14.69
N PRO A 108 9.51 8.14 14.86
CA PRO A 108 8.30 7.36 14.68
C PRO A 108 8.15 6.88 13.22
N SER A 109 7.53 5.71 13.05
CA SER A 109 7.27 5.12 11.73
C SER A 109 5.86 4.56 11.72
N LEU A 110 4.94 5.35 11.15
CA LEU A 110 3.51 5.04 11.17
C LEU A 110 3.06 4.34 9.89
N GLN A 111 2.31 3.27 10.07
CA GLN A 111 1.68 2.53 8.99
C GLN A 111 0.20 2.34 9.31
N ALA A 112 -0.66 2.56 8.33
CA ALA A 112 -2.08 2.29 8.44
C ALA A 112 -2.45 1.05 7.64
N ALA A 113 -3.37 0.26 8.17
CA ALA A 113 -4.02 -0.84 7.47
C ALA A 113 -5.52 -0.77 7.71
N GLY A 114 -6.29 -1.33 6.78
CA GLY A 114 -7.74 -1.30 6.85
C GLY A 114 -8.31 -2.67 6.54
N VAL A 115 -9.25 -3.10 7.36
CA VAL A 115 -9.99 -4.35 7.17
C VAL A 115 -11.47 -4.07 7.23
N CYS A 116 -12.22 -4.98 6.65
CA CYS A 116 -13.66 -4.91 6.60
C CYS A 116 -14.24 -6.16 7.25
N ASN A 117 -15.13 -5.94 8.19
CA ASN A 117 -15.78 -6.96 9.00
C ASN A 117 -17.05 -7.43 8.30
N MET A 118 -17.38 -8.72 8.46
CA MET A 118 -18.54 -9.38 7.83
C MET A 118 -19.90 -8.78 8.25
N THR A 119 -19.92 -7.86 9.22
CA THR A 119 -21.10 -7.11 9.67
C THR A 119 -21.32 -5.81 8.88
N GLY A 120 -20.61 -5.59 7.76
CA GLY A 120 -20.69 -4.35 6.98
C GLY A 120 -20.06 -3.16 7.69
N SER A 121 -18.99 -3.40 8.46
CA SER A 121 -18.27 -2.38 9.22
C SER A 121 -16.80 -2.41 8.85
N ALA A 122 -16.13 -1.26 8.80
CA ALA A 122 -14.69 -1.20 8.58
C ALA A 122 -13.94 -0.94 9.89
N SER A 123 -12.70 -1.39 9.93
CA SER A 123 -11.78 -1.14 11.03
C SER A 123 -10.43 -0.77 10.45
N PHE A 124 -9.91 0.38 10.84
CA PHE A 124 -8.55 0.78 10.51
C PHE A 124 -7.65 0.60 11.71
N THR A 125 -6.41 0.19 11.46
CA THR A 125 -5.37 0.11 12.50
C THR A 125 -4.20 0.96 12.06
N ILE A 126 -3.77 1.87 12.93
CA ILE A 126 -2.54 2.64 12.78
C ILE A 126 -1.53 2.06 13.75
N THR A 127 -0.34 1.70 13.27
CA THR A 127 0.73 1.06 14.04
C THR A 127 1.99 1.89 13.96
N ASN A 128 2.68 2.07 15.09
CA ASN A 128 3.98 2.70 15.17
C ASN A 128 5.09 1.64 15.29
N SER A 129 5.81 1.37 14.21
CA SER A 129 6.96 0.46 14.19
C SER A 129 8.31 1.16 14.46
N GLY A 130 8.30 2.48 14.68
CA GLY A 130 9.49 3.29 14.97
C GLY A 130 9.64 3.59 16.46
N GLY A 131 10.25 4.74 16.78
CA GLY A 131 10.29 5.24 18.16
C GLY A 131 9.02 6.00 18.56
N ASP A 132 8.97 6.46 19.82
CA ASP A 132 7.79 7.12 20.38
C ASP A 132 7.39 8.37 19.58
N MET A 133 6.09 8.59 19.44
CA MET A 133 5.58 9.83 18.85
C MET A 133 5.80 11.01 19.81
N PRO A 134 6.59 12.04 19.42
CA PRO A 134 6.88 13.18 20.30
C PRO A 134 5.67 14.10 20.48
N GLN A 135 4.71 14.07 19.55
CA GLN A 135 3.48 14.87 19.55
C GLN A 135 2.31 14.04 19.02
N GLN A 136 1.09 14.46 19.34
CA GLN A 136 -0.12 13.88 18.76
C GLN A 136 -0.22 14.17 17.26
N SER A 137 -0.67 13.16 16.50
CA SER A 137 -1.06 13.29 15.10
C SER A 137 -2.58 13.20 14.97
N SER A 138 -3.13 13.63 13.83
CA SER A 138 -4.55 13.58 13.54
C SER A 138 -4.87 12.56 12.45
N TYR A 139 -6.08 12.04 12.48
CA TYR A 139 -6.62 11.20 11.42
C TYR A 139 -8.02 11.67 11.03
N THR A 140 -8.38 11.42 9.78
CA THR A 140 -9.73 11.61 9.26
C THR A 140 -10.12 10.42 8.39
N VAL A 141 -11.33 9.90 8.58
CA VAL A 141 -11.96 8.94 7.69
C VAL A 141 -13.02 9.66 6.87
N THR A 142 -12.91 9.60 5.55
CA THR A 142 -13.85 10.23 4.62
C THR A 142 -14.53 9.22 3.71
N ASN A 143 -15.69 9.61 3.19
CA ASN A 143 -16.35 8.92 2.08
C ASN A 143 -15.93 9.52 0.73
N PRO A 144 -16.31 8.93 -0.42
CA PRO A 144 -15.89 9.38 -1.75
C PRO A 144 -16.48 10.75 -2.13
N ALA A 145 -17.56 11.16 -1.47
CA ALA A 145 -18.16 12.48 -1.62
C ALA A 145 -17.45 13.57 -0.78
N GLY A 146 -16.37 13.22 -0.06
CA GLY A 146 -15.62 14.13 0.80
C GLY A 146 -16.24 14.36 2.18
N GLY A 147 -17.33 13.67 2.52
CA GLY A 147 -17.95 13.73 3.84
C GLY A 147 -17.08 13.04 4.89
N THR A 148 -16.84 13.71 6.01
CA THR A 148 -16.11 13.13 7.15
C THR A 148 -17.01 12.20 7.94
N LEU A 149 -16.60 10.94 8.08
CA LEU A 149 -17.31 9.93 8.87
C LEU A 149 -16.85 9.93 10.33
N THR A 150 -15.53 10.03 10.55
CA THR A 150 -14.93 10.18 11.87
C THR A 150 -13.58 10.87 11.75
N SER A 151 -13.15 11.55 12.80
CA SER A 151 -11.82 12.13 12.93
C SER A 151 -11.37 12.10 14.38
N GLY A 152 -10.07 12.27 14.61
CA GLY A 152 -9.53 12.28 15.96
C GLY A 152 -8.02 12.49 15.98
N ASN A 153 -7.48 12.36 17.18
CA ASN A 153 -6.07 12.55 17.51
C ASN A 153 -5.54 11.24 18.08
N PHE A 154 -4.27 10.94 17.85
CA PHE A 154 -3.61 9.78 18.42
C PHE A 154 -2.13 10.07 18.71
N GLN A 155 -1.59 9.38 19.71
CA GLN A 155 -0.17 9.36 20.03
C GLN A 155 0.16 7.94 20.48
N LEU A 156 1.13 7.33 19.82
CA LEU A 156 1.53 5.94 20.02
C LEU A 156 2.97 5.90 20.52
N ALA A 157 3.22 5.08 21.53
CA ALA A 157 4.59 4.70 21.87
C ALA A 157 5.17 3.78 20.78
N ALA A 158 6.46 3.49 20.88
CA ALA A 158 7.13 2.51 20.03
C ALA A 158 6.47 1.13 20.17
N GLY A 159 6.02 0.58 19.05
CA GLY A 159 5.34 -0.72 18.98
C GLY A 159 3.82 -0.67 19.25
N ASP A 160 3.27 0.48 19.62
CA ASP A 160 1.84 0.60 19.90
C ASP A 160 1.00 0.72 18.63
N SER A 161 -0.28 0.37 18.76
CA SER A 161 -1.30 0.53 17.73
C SER A 161 -2.59 1.11 18.29
N ILE A 162 -3.32 1.82 17.44
CA ILE A 162 -4.71 2.22 17.69
C ILE A 162 -5.63 1.63 16.61
N THR A 163 -6.82 1.21 17.02
CA THR A 163 -7.86 0.74 16.12
C THR A 163 -9.03 1.71 16.08
N ILE A 164 -9.45 2.08 14.88
CA ILE A 164 -10.52 3.03 14.59
C ILE A 164 -11.67 2.26 13.93
N PRO A 165 -12.74 1.93 14.68
CA PRO A 165 -13.93 1.30 14.12
C PRO A 165 -14.78 2.34 13.37
N VAL A 166 -15.31 1.95 12.21
CA VAL A 166 -16.22 2.77 11.42
C VAL A 166 -17.46 1.94 11.07
N THR A 167 -18.60 2.38 11.59
CA THR A 167 -19.91 1.74 11.41
C THR A 167 -20.91 2.71 10.80
N GLY A 168 -21.95 2.20 10.14
CA GLY A 168 -23.06 3.03 9.66
C GLY A 168 -22.85 3.70 8.30
N PHE A 169 -21.83 3.29 7.54
CA PHE A 169 -21.62 3.73 6.15
C PHE A 169 -21.41 2.53 5.22
N ASN A 170 -22.10 2.52 4.08
CA ASN A 170 -21.99 1.50 3.04
C ASN A 170 -21.27 2.07 1.82
N GLY A 171 -20.13 1.50 1.45
CA GLY A 171 -19.31 1.90 0.31
C GLY A 171 -17.84 2.04 0.66
N ASP A 172 -17.08 2.68 -0.22
CA ASP A 172 -15.65 2.89 0.00
C ASP A 172 -15.40 4.05 0.96
N ILE A 173 -14.48 3.85 1.90
CA ILE A 173 -14.06 4.87 2.87
C ILE A 173 -12.55 4.93 2.93
N THR A 174 -12.00 6.12 3.16
CA THR A 174 -10.56 6.36 3.17
C THR A 174 -10.11 6.93 4.50
N LEU A 175 -9.20 6.25 5.19
CA LEU A 175 -8.44 6.81 6.31
C LEU A 175 -7.27 7.63 5.76
N SER A 176 -7.08 8.82 6.29
CA SER A 176 -5.99 9.74 5.94
C SER A 176 -5.43 10.43 7.18
N GLY A 177 -4.15 10.78 7.12
CA GLY A 177 -3.44 11.55 8.14
C GLY A 177 -2.14 12.10 7.55
N PRO A 178 -1.47 13.07 8.21
CA PRO A 178 -0.26 13.69 7.68
C PRO A 178 0.96 12.75 7.69
N ASP A 179 0.97 11.75 8.57
CA ASP A 179 2.17 10.97 8.91
C ASP A 179 2.17 9.53 8.38
N PHE A 180 1.14 9.14 7.61
CA PHE A 180 1.04 7.80 7.01
C PHE A 180 0.31 7.86 5.67
N ALA A 181 0.57 6.87 4.81
CA ALA A 181 -0.10 6.78 3.52
C ALA A 181 -1.62 6.52 3.68
N PRO A 182 -2.49 7.16 2.88
CA PRO A 182 -3.92 6.95 2.99
C PRO A 182 -4.31 5.51 2.65
N VAL A 183 -5.32 4.99 3.34
CA VAL A 183 -5.81 3.62 3.17
C VAL A 183 -7.29 3.64 2.87
N THR A 184 -7.68 3.01 1.76
CA THR A 184 -9.09 2.87 1.38
C THR A 184 -9.58 1.45 1.64
N VAL A 185 -10.76 1.33 2.21
CA VAL A 185 -11.45 0.06 2.48
C VAL A 185 -12.88 0.18 1.97
N SER A 186 -13.37 -0.85 1.28
CA SER A 186 -14.81 -0.98 1.01
C SER A 186 -15.49 -1.56 2.24
N THR A 187 -16.58 -0.96 2.75
CA THR A 187 -17.38 -1.55 3.85
C THR A 187 -18.34 -2.64 3.37
N LEU A 188 -18.36 -2.93 2.07
CA LEU A 188 -19.22 -3.91 1.41
C LEU A 188 -18.61 -5.33 1.43
N CYS A 189 -18.19 -5.81 2.60
CA CYS A 189 -17.56 -7.14 2.71
C CYS A 189 -18.53 -8.10 3.36
N GLY A 190 -18.85 -9.18 2.65
CA GLY A 190 -19.90 -10.11 3.05
C GLY A 190 -21.25 -9.87 2.37
N VAL A 191 -21.41 -8.82 1.55
CA VAL A 191 -22.44 -8.89 0.49
C VAL A 191 -21.93 -9.92 -0.53
N PRO A 192 -22.68 -11.01 -0.80
CA PRO A 192 -22.33 -11.86 -1.93
C PRO A 192 -22.22 -10.94 -3.15
N VAL A 193 -21.07 -10.96 -3.82
CA VAL A 193 -20.89 -10.30 -5.11
C VAL A 193 -21.99 -10.84 -6.01
N GLN A 194 -23.08 -10.07 -6.15
CA GLN A 194 -24.10 -10.37 -7.12
C GLN A 194 -23.35 -10.31 -8.46
N PRO A 195 -23.23 -11.43 -9.20
CA PRO A 195 -22.53 -11.43 -10.47
C PRO A 195 -23.11 -10.29 -11.30
N SER A 196 -22.25 -9.40 -11.82
CA SER A 196 -22.66 -8.27 -12.65
C SER A 196 -23.75 -8.75 -13.61
N PRO A 197 -24.95 -8.13 -13.62
CA PRO A 197 -26.05 -8.62 -14.43
C PRO A 197 -25.58 -8.71 -15.88
N ARG A 198 -25.46 -9.93 -16.43
CA ARG A 198 -25.19 -10.14 -17.86
C ARG A 198 -26.24 -9.31 -18.63
N PRO A 199 -25.90 -8.36 -19.51
CA PRO A 199 -26.92 -7.53 -20.15
C PRO A 199 -28.01 -8.39 -20.82
N PRO A 200 -29.27 -7.89 -20.93
CA PRO A 200 -30.33 -8.62 -21.62
C PRO A 200 -29.86 -9.07 -23.00
N SER A 201 -30.04 -10.36 -23.31
CA SER A 201 -29.59 -10.96 -24.57
C SER A 201 -30.78 -11.63 -25.23
N LEU A 202 -31.35 -10.91 -26.19
CA LEU A 202 -32.56 -11.33 -26.90
C LEU A 202 -32.19 -12.13 -28.14
N THR A 203 -32.82 -13.29 -28.29
CA THR A 203 -32.72 -14.12 -29.50
C THR A 203 -34.13 -14.41 -30.00
N GLY A 204 -34.36 -14.15 -31.29
CA GLY A 204 -35.64 -14.41 -31.95
C GLY A 204 -35.54 -15.58 -32.94
N THR A 205 -36.53 -16.47 -32.94
CA THR A 205 -36.69 -17.52 -33.95
C THR A 205 -38.12 -17.54 -34.47
N GLY A 206 -38.31 -17.68 -35.78
CA GLY A 206 -39.64 -17.75 -36.41
C GLY A 206 -39.92 -19.12 -37.02
N VAL A 207 -41.17 -19.57 -36.93
CA VAL A 207 -41.66 -20.77 -37.64
C VAL A 207 -42.96 -20.46 -38.38
N CYS A 208 -43.17 -21.05 -39.55
CA CYS A 208 -44.41 -20.92 -40.29
C CYS A 208 -45.50 -21.82 -39.69
N LEU A 209 -46.74 -21.33 -39.67
CA LEU A 209 -47.92 -22.07 -39.21
C LEU A 209 -48.71 -22.62 -40.41
N GLU A 210 -49.18 -23.86 -40.30
CA GLU A 210 -49.98 -24.58 -41.32
C GLU A 210 -51.24 -23.81 -41.77
N ALA A 211 -51.83 -23.01 -40.89
CA ALA A 211 -53.04 -22.22 -41.16
C ALA A 211 -52.81 -20.91 -41.94
N GLY A 212 -51.58 -20.62 -42.37
CA GLY A 212 -51.21 -19.35 -42.98
C GLY A 212 -50.86 -18.31 -41.91
N GLY A 213 -49.56 -18.17 -41.64
CA GLY A 213 -49.04 -17.25 -40.64
C GLY A 213 -47.64 -17.65 -40.19
N ALA A 214 -47.09 -16.89 -39.25
CA ALA A 214 -45.81 -17.14 -38.62
C ALA A 214 -45.93 -16.99 -37.10
N SER A 215 -45.15 -17.76 -36.36
CA SER A 215 -45.01 -17.66 -34.91
C SER A 215 -43.56 -17.32 -34.60
N PHE A 216 -43.35 -16.20 -33.91
CA PHE A 216 -42.02 -15.77 -33.49
C PHE A 216 -41.85 -16.01 -31.99
N THR A 217 -40.80 -16.71 -31.60
CA THR A 217 -40.41 -16.85 -30.19
C THR A 217 -39.21 -15.95 -29.93
N VAL A 218 -39.34 -15.07 -28.94
CA VAL A 218 -38.25 -14.22 -28.44
C VAL A 218 -37.88 -14.71 -27.06
N SER A 219 -36.62 -15.08 -26.85
CA SER A 219 -36.08 -15.54 -25.57
C SER A 219 -35.04 -14.56 -25.06
N ASN A 220 -35.06 -14.29 -23.75
CA ASN A 220 -34.02 -13.52 -23.06
C ASN A 220 -33.06 -14.45 -22.30
N SER A 221 -31.88 -14.69 -22.87
CA SER A 221 -30.82 -15.50 -22.24
C SER A 221 -29.89 -14.68 -21.32
N GLY A 222 -30.10 -13.36 -21.24
CA GLY A 222 -29.37 -12.44 -20.38
C GLY A 222 -30.15 -12.07 -19.11
N SER A 223 -29.83 -10.92 -18.52
CA SER A 223 -30.57 -10.39 -17.36
C SER A 223 -31.94 -9.86 -17.76
N ALA A 224 -32.83 -9.70 -16.77
CA ALA A 224 -34.14 -9.12 -16.95
C ALA A 224 -34.06 -7.75 -17.62
N MET A 225 -35.00 -7.48 -18.53
CA MET A 225 -35.13 -6.18 -19.19
C MET A 225 -35.58 -5.11 -18.20
N THR A 226 -34.77 -4.06 -18.07
CA THR A 226 -35.06 -2.92 -17.18
C THR A 226 -36.11 -1.96 -17.75
N SER A 227 -36.36 -2.03 -19.05
CA SER A 227 -37.40 -1.28 -19.75
C SER A 227 -37.98 -2.10 -20.90
N ALA A 228 -39.24 -1.85 -21.25
CA ALA A 228 -39.86 -2.45 -22.42
C ALA A 228 -39.18 -1.96 -23.71
N GLN A 229 -38.97 -2.88 -24.65
CA GLN A 229 -38.43 -2.58 -25.98
C GLN A 229 -39.49 -2.80 -27.04
N THR A 230 -39.44 -2.01 -28.10
CA THR A 230 -40.34 -2.13 -29.26
C THR A 230 -39.83 -3.19 -30.23
N TYR A 231 -40.71 -4.08 -30.69
CA TYR A 231 -40.43 -5.00 -31.79
C TYR A 231 -41.28 -4.64 -33.02
N THR A 232 -40.78 -5.01 -34.19
CA THR A 232 -41.53 -4.92 -35.45
C THR A 232 -41.41 -6.21 -36.25
N ILE A 233 -42.49 -6.60 -36.92
CA ILE A 233 -42.52 -7.66 -37.92
C ILE A 233 -42.63 -6.96 -39.27
N THR A 234 -41.71 -7.25 -40.18
CA THR A 234 -41.69 -6.66 -41.52
C THR A 234 -41.87 -7.71 -42.61
N ASP A 235 -42.38 -7.31 -43.77
CA ASP A 235 -42.27 -8.10 -45.01
C ASP A 235 -40.85 -8.06 -45.59
N GLU A 236 -40.67 -8.73 -46.73
CA GLU A 236 -39.41 -8.76 -47.49
C GLU A 236 -38.98 -7.39 -48.01
N ASP A 237 -39.94 -6.48 -48.27
CA ASP A 237 -39.71 -5.11 -48.70
C ASP A 237 -39.39 -4.15 -47.53
N GLY A 238 -39.45 -4.64 -46.29
CA GLY A 238 -39.17 -3.89 -45.07
C GLY A 238 -40.35 -3.07 -44.53
N ASN A 239 -41.55 -3.24 -45.07
CA ASN A 239 -42.76 -2.60 -44.55
C ASN A 239 -43.15 -3.22 -43.21
N VAL A 240 -43.49 -2.39 -42.23
CA VAL A 240 -43.93 -2.87 -40.91
C VAL A 240 -45.36 -3.41 -41.01
N LEU A 241 -45.53 -4.71 -40.79
CA LEU A 241 -46.80 -5.42 -40.80
C LEU A 241 -47.43 -5.47 -39.40
N GLN A 242 -46.61 -5.56 -38.35
CA GLN A 242 -47.06 -5.55 -36.96
C GLN A 242 -45.97 -4.95 -36.07
N SER A 243 -46.37 -4.27 -34.99
CA SER A 243 -45.45 -3.78 -33.96
C SER A 243 -46.06 -3.95 -32.58
N GLY A 244 -45.20 -3.94 -31.56
CA GLY A 244 -45.60 -4.02 -30.17
C GLY A 244 -44.43 -3.80 -29.23
N THR A 245 -44.66 -3.97 -27.94
CA THR A 245 -43.61 -3.91 -26.93
C THR A 245 -43.41 -5.28 -26.27
N LEU A 246 -42.18 -5.56 -25.84
CA LEU A 246 -41.86 -6.72 -25.03
C LEU A 246 -40.97 -6.30 -23.87
N GLN A 247 -41.22 -6.88 -22.70
CA GLN A 247 -40.37 -6.76 -21.52
C GLN A 247 -40.28 -8.15 -20.88
N LEU A 248 -39.11 -8.77 -20.98
CA LEU A 248 -38.87 -10.14 -20.54
C LEU A 248 -37.96 -10.15 -19.31
N GLY A 249 -38.32 -10.94 -18.32
CA GLY A 249 -37.46 -11.37 -17.23
C GLY A 249 -36.26 -12.18 -17.72
N ALA A 250 -35.34 -12.48 -16.81
CA ALA A 250 -34.20 -13.34 -17.12
C ALA A 250 -34.67 -14.78 -17.39
N GLY A 251 -34.26 -15.36 -18.52
CA GLY A 251 -34.68 -16.69 -18.94
C GLY A 251 -36.12 -16.77 -19.46
N GLU A 252 -36.84 -15.65 -19.51
CA GLU A 252 -38.22 -15.61 -19.98
C GLU A 252 -38.28 -15.60 -21.52
N SER A 253 -39.33 -16.23 -22.05
CA SER A 253 -39.63 -16.24 -23.48
C SER A 253 -41.08 -15.84 -23.73
N ILE A 254 -41.31 -15.15 -24.85
CA ILE A 254 -42.65 -14.83 -25.35
C ILE A 254 -42.81 -15.34 -26.78
N THR A 255 -44.01 -15.82 -27.08
CA THR A 255 -44.40 -16.20 -28.43
C THR A 255 -45.37 -15.16 -28.99
N ILE A 256 -45.00 -14.58 -30.13
CA ILE A 256 -45.75 -13.55 -30.84
C ILE A 256 -46.35 -14.20 -32.09
N PRO A 257 -47.67 -14.46 -32.12
CA PRO A 257 -48.33 -14.94 -33.32
C PRO A 257 -48.51 -13.81 -34.33
N PHE A 258 -48.35 -14.15 -35.61
CA PHE A 258 -48.61 -13.26 -36.73
C PHE A 258 -49.40 -14.01 -37.80
N THR A 259 -50.52 -13.44 -38.24
CA THR A 259 -51.37 -14.04 -39.28
C THR A 259 -51.31 -13.18 -40.52
N ALA A 260 -50.77 -13.72 -41.62
CA ALA A 260 -50.75 -13.05 -42.91
C ALA A 260 -50.81 -14.05 -44.07
N PRO A 261 -51.31 -13.62 -45.24
CA PRO A 261 -51.24 -14.43 -46.44
C PRO A 261 -49.78 -14.57 -46.90
N ARG A 262 -49.18 -15.75 -46.63
CA ARG A 262 -47.97 -16.33 -47.26
C ARG A 262 -46.95 -15.32 -47.79
N ALA A 263 -46.27 -14.60 -46.90
CA ALA A 263 -45.10 -13.78 -47.22
C ALA A 263 -43.93 -14.13 -46.29
N ALA A 264 -42.69 -14.01 -46.76
CA ALA A 264 -41.52 -14.10 -45.89
C ALA A 264 -41.50 -12.88 -44.97
N THR A 265 -41.42 -13.11 -43.65
CA THR A 265 -41.49 -12.04 -42.65
C THR A 265 -40.37 -12.13 -41.65
N THR A 266 -39.80 -10.99 -41.26
CA THR A 266 -38.68 -10.88 -40.32
C THR A 266 -39.10 -10.14 -39.07
N LEU A 267 -38.75 -10.66 -37.89
CA LEU A 267 -38.89 -9.94 -36.62
C LEU A 267 -37.58 -9.17 -36.33
N LYS A 268 -37.68 -7.87 -36.06
CA LYS A 268 -36.56 -7.04 -35.63
C LYS A 268 -36.73 -6.62 -34.18
N THR A 269 -35.62 -6.65 -33.44
CA THR A 269 -35.52 -6.08 -32.08
C THR A 269 -34.33 -5.12 -32.04
N PRO A 270 -34.28 -4.11 -31.16
CA PRO A 270 -33.20 -3.12 -31.16
C PRO A 270 -31.78 -3.70 -31.01
N ASN A 271 -31.64 -4.95 -30.55
CA ASN A 271 -30.37 -5.63 -30.32
C ASN A 271 -30.06 -6.76 -31.35
N GLN A 272 -30.89 -6.95 -32.37
CA GLN A 272 -30.74 -7.92 -33.48
C GLN A 272 -31.32 -7.37 -34.78
#